data_AF-A0A2T4JM23-F1
#
_entry.id   AF-A0A2T4JM23-F1
#
_cell.length_a   1.000
_cell.length_b   1.000
_cell.length_c   1.000
_cell.angle_alpha   90.00
_cell.angle_beta   90.00
_cell.angle_gamma   90.00
#
_symmetry.space_group_name_H-M   'P 1'
#
loop_
_entity.id
_entity.type
_entity.pdbx_description
1 polymer ?
#
loop_
_entity_poly.entity_id
_entity_poly.type
_entity_poly.pdbx_seq_one_letter_code
_entity_poly.pdbx_strand_id
1 'polypeptide(L)'
;MIIVTAVRDGFALLMVVFAAYIVAFKLSFNVFYPVQDALLPAFQGHAMLVFLPHGVKVLAAWLYGWKSLLLLLPGAATVHFLLFGSDGLSFPEVMSPLVGASCGAAAFALLRLVRLDARPGAPRRLDWKVVLAAGATSSVLNSVGTCWANGVAGASVFAYLLGDLLGTVVLMVGLMLVFRWGRQKGL
;
A
#
# COMPACT_ATOMS: atom_id res chain seq x y z
N MET A 1 31.58 3.38 13.45
CA MET A 1 30.39 3.08 14.29
C MET A 1 29.09 3.63 13.71
N ILE A 2 29.02 4.91 13.33
CA ILE A 2 27.80 5.58 12.80
C ILE A 2 27.25 4.96 11.50
N ILE A 3 28.13 4.57 10.56
CA ILE A 3 27.72 3.96 9.29
C ILE A 3 27.09 2.58 9.52
N VAL A 4 27.66 1.78 10.43
CA VAL A 4 27.16 0.44 10.75
C VAL A 4 25.78 0.51 11.42
N THR A 5 25.56 1.48 12.30
CA THR A 5 24.24 1.70 12.91
C THR A 5 23.21 2.16 11.88
N ALA A 6 23.56 3.11 10.99
CA ALA A 6 22.66 3.57 9.95
C ALA A 6 22.28 2.46 8.94
N VAL A 7 23.23 1.60 8.57
CA VAL A 7 22.99 0.44 7.70
C VAL A 7 22.10 -0.60 8.40
N ARG A 8 22.37 -0.89 9.67
CA ARG A 8 21.54 -1.82 10.47
C ARG A 8 20.11 -1.33 10.60
N ASP A 9 19.93 -0.05 10.89
CA ASP A 9 18.60 0.54 11.06
C ASP A 9 17.85 0.57 9.72
N GLY A 10 18.53 0.86 8.60
CA GLY A 10 17.97 0.76 7.26
C GLY A 10 17.54 -0.65 6.87
N PHE A 11 18.35 -1.66 7.17
CA PHE A 11 18.01 -3.06 6.93
C PHE A 11 16.82 -3.52 7.77
N ALA A 12 16.76 -3.14 9.05
CA ALA A 12 15.63 -3.45 9.92
C ALA A 12 14.32 -2.85 9.37
N LEU A 13 14.35 -1.59 8.93
CA LEU A 13 13.20 -0.93 8.30
C LEU A 13 12.73 -1.65 7.04
N LEU A 14 13.69 -2.05 6.18
CA LEU A 14 13.38 -2.83 4.98
C LEU A 14 12.66 -4.13 5.35
N MET A 15 13.17 -4.88 6.32
CA MET A 15 12.57 -6.14 6.77
C MET A 15 11.17 -5.95 7.33
N VAL A 16 10.93 -4.88 8.10
CA VAL A 16 9.61 -4.57 8.66
C VAL A 16 8.61 -4.21 7.56
N VAL A 17 8.97 -3.32 6.63
CA VAL A 17 8.09 -2.92 5.53
C VAL A 17 7.81 -4.13 4.61
N PHE A 18 8.84 -4.92 4.32
CA PHE A 18 8.70 -6.17 3.56
C PHE A 18 7.71 -7.11 4.24
N ALA A 19 7.91 -7.43 5.53
CA ALA A 19 7.04 -8.34 6.27
C ALA A 19 5.60 -7.81 6.33
N ALA A 20 5.41 -6.52 6.61
CA ALA A 20 4.10 -5.89 6.63
C ALA A 20 3.38 -6.01 5.28
N TYR A 21 4.10 -5.81 4.18
CA TYR A 21 3.55 -5.93 2.84
C TYR A 21 3.15 -7.39 2.52
N ILE A 22 4.01 -8.36 2.81
CA ILE A 22 3.73 -9.79 2.61
C ILE A 22 2.53 -10.25 3.45
N VAL A 23 2.47 -9.86 4.73
CA VAL A 23 1.36 -10.21 5.62
C VAL A 23 0.05 -9.58 5.14
N ALA A 24 0.07 -8.29 4.77
CA ALA A 24 -1.11 -7.61 4.24
C ALA A 24 -1.62 -8.28 2.95
N PHE A 25 -0.70 -8.68 2.06
CA PHE A 25 -1.05 -9.39 0.84
C PHE A 25 -1.66 -10.75 1.14
N LYS A 26 -1.00 -11.57 1.97
CA LYS A 26 -1.50 -12.89 2.35
C LYS A 26 -2.87 -12.80 3.02
N LEU A 27 -3.10 -11.80 3.87
CA LEU A 27 -4.40 -11.60 4.51
C LEU A 27 -5.47 -11.20 3.48
N SER A 28 -5.13 -10.32 2.53
CA SER A 28 -6.05 -9.96 1.43
C SER A 28 -6.40 -11.19 0.58
N PHE A 29 -5.38 -11.97 0.18
CA PHE A 29 -5.55 -13.12 -0.71
C PHE A 29 -6.21 -14.33 -0.04
N ASN A 30 -5.88 -14.65 1.20
CA ASN A 30 -6.36 -15.88 1.85
C ASN A 30 -7.59 -15.67 2.75
N VAL A 31 -7.96 -14.44 3.05
CA VAL A 31 -9.12 -14.15 3.92
C VAL A 31 -10.12 -13.27 3.18
N PHE A 32 -9.74 -12.09 2.74
CA PHE A 32 -10.69 -11.15 2.13
C PHE A 32 -11.18 -11.61 0.76
N TYR A 33 -10.30 -12.14 -0.09
CA TYR A 33 -10.67 -12.59 -1.42
C TYR A 33 -11.62 -13.80 -1.41
N PRO A 34 -11.39 -14.88 -0.62
CA PRO A 34 -12.35 -15.97 -0.51
C PRO A 34 -13.72 -15.55 0.06
N VAL A 35 -13.72 -14.62 1.03
CA VAL A 35 -14.97 -14.06 1.57
C VAL A 35 -15.71 -13.25 0.51
N GLN A 36 -15.00 -12.44 -0.27
CA GLN A 36 -15.57 -11.72 -1.41
C GLN A 36 -16.17 -12.70 -2.41
N ASP A 37 -15.45 -13.74 -2.81
CA ASP A 37 -15.91 -14.69 -3.82
C ASP A 37 -17.14 -15.49 -3.35
N ALA A 38 -17.25 -15.76 -2.06
CA ALA A 38 -18.42 -16.43 -1.47
C ALA A 38 -19.65 -15.52 -1.39
N LEU A 39 -19.45 -14.23 -1.07
CA LEU A 39 -20.55 -13.28 -0.86
C LEU A 39 -20.97 -12.56 -2.15
N LEU A 40 -20.06 -12.40 -3.11
CA LEU A 40 -20.24 -11.67 -4.36
C LEU A 40 -19.74 -12.50 -5.56
N PRO A 41 -20.37 -13.65 -5.89
CA PRO A 41 -19.91 -14.51 -6.98
C PRO A 41 -19.84 -13.80 -8.34
N ALA A 42 -20.72 -12.84 -8.58
CA ALA A 42 -20.72 -12.02 -9.80
C ALA A 42 -19.47 -11.13 -9.94
N PHE A 43 -18.69 -10.96 -8.88
CA PHE A 43 -17.46 -10.17 -8.84
C PHE A 43 -16.19 -11.05 -8.88
N GLN A 44 -16.34 -12.36 -9.05
CA GLN A 44 -15.21 -13.28 -9.21
C GLN A 44 -14.35 -12.88 -10.42
N GLY A 45 -13.04 -13.05 -10.30
CA GLY A 45 -12.08 -12.67 -11.35
C GLY A 45 -11.84 -11.16 -11.50
N HIS A 46 -12.45 -10.33 -10.66
CA HIS A 46 -12.19 -8.89 -10.59
C HIS A 46 -11.15 -8.59 -9.48
N ALA A 47 -10.77 -7.32 -9.35
CA ALA A 47 -9.82 -6.87 -8.32
C ALA A 47 -10.31 -7.19 -6.89
N MET A 48 -9.38 -7.34 -5.95
CA MET A 48 -9.73 -7.53 -4.53
C MET A 48 -10.35 -6.26 -3.95
N LEU A 49 -11.60 -6.34 -3.47
CA LEU A 49 -12.31 -5.22 -2.85
C LEU A 49 -11.70 -4.78 -1.51
N VAL A 50 -10.91 -5.63 -0.85
CA VAL A 50 -10.14 -5.23 0.33
C VAL A 50 -8.68 -5.59 0.09
N PHE A 51 -7.97 -4.67 -0.57
CA PHE A 51 -6.55 -4.84 -0.87
C PHE A 51 -5.67 -4.12 0.16
N LEU A 52 -5.38 -4.80 1.27
CA LEU A 52 -4.62 -4.24 2.39
C LEU A 52 -3.18 -3.76 2.03
N PRO A 53 -2.45 -4.34 1.06
CA PRO A 53 -1.14 -3.83 0.68
C PRO A 53 -1.16 -2.36 0.27
N HIS A 54 -2.28 -1.84 -0.23
CA HIS A 54 -2.41 -0.42 -0.52
C HIS A 54 -2.20 0.45 0.71
N GLY A 55 -2.84 0.12 1.83
CA GLY A 55 -2.65 0.85 3.08
C GLY A 55 -1.19 0.82 3.57
N VAL A 56 -0.47 -0.29 3.33
CA VAL A 56 0.96 -0.40 3.66
C VAL A 56 1.78 0.57 2.81
N LYS A 57 1.49 0.70 1.51
CA LYS A 57 2.12 1.67 0.61
C LYS A 57 1.91 3.10 1.10
N VAL A 58 0.67 3.44 1.48
CA VAL A 58 0.31 4.78 1.99
C VAL A 58 1.04 5.09 3.29
N LEU A 59 1.05 4.17 4.26
CA LEU A 59 1.73 4.35 5.54
C LEU A 59 3.25 4.41 5.39
N ALA A 60 3.84 3.57 4.53
CA ALA A 60 5.27 3.63 4.23
C ALA A 60 5.64 4.97 3.58
N ALA A 61 4.85 5.44 2.62
CA ALA A 61 5.06 6.77 2.00
C ALA A 61 4.89 7.92 3.00
N TRP A 62 3.95 7.78 3.92
CA TRP A 62 3.72 8.75 4.98
C TRP A 62 4.93 8.87 5.92
N LEU A 63 5.47 7.73 6.37
CA LEU A 63 6.60 7.67 7.31
C LEU A 63 7.95 7.99 6.65
N TYR A 64 8.18 7.49 5.43
CA TYR A 64 9.50 7.50 4.80
C TYR A 64 9.59 8.38 3.54
N GLY A 65 8.48 9.00 3.11
CA GLY A 65 8.43 9.82 1.92
C GLY A 65 8.79 9.03 0.66
N TRP A 66 9.63 9.60 -0.20
CA TRP A 66 10.07 8.96 -1.45
C TRP A 66 10.89 7.68 -1.22
N LYS A 67 11.55 7.54 -0.05
CA LYS A 67 12.32 6.34 0.29
C LYS A 67 11.43 5.10 0.44
N SER A 68 10.13 5.28 0.66
CA SER A 68 9.16 4.19 0.71
C SER A 68 9.18 3.33 -0.55
N LEU A 69 9.49 3.91 -1.72
CA LEU A 69 9.66 3.18 -2.97
C LEU A 69 10.66 2.03 -2.80
N LEU A 70 11.87 2.35 -2.33
CA LEU A 70 12.94 1.37 -2.16
C LEU A 70 12.60 0.33 -1.08
N LEU A 71 11.87 0.73 -0.03
CA LEU A 71 11.45 -0.17 1.04
C LEU A 71 10.33 -1.14 0.60
N LEU A 72 9.45 -0.70 -0.30
CA LEU A 72 8.30 -1.48 -0.77
C LEU A 72 8.64 -2.42 -1.92
N LEU A 73 9.57 -2.04 -2.79
CA LEU A 73 9.84 -2.78 -4.03
C LEU A 73 10.16 -4.26 -3.82
N PRO A 74 11.01 -4.68 -2.85
CA PRO A 74 11.28 -6.11 -2.65
C PRO A 74 10.02 -6.90 -2.28
N GLY A 75 9.15 -6.33 -1.46
CA GLY A 75 7.87 -6.96 -1.09
C GLY A 75 6.90 -7.03 -2.26
N ALA A 76 6.77 -5.92 -3.00
CA ALA A 76 5.89 -5.84 -4.17
C ALA A 76 6.32 -6.77 -5.31
N ALA A 77 7.63 -6.84 -5.58
CA ALA A 77 8.21 -7.76 -6.56
C ALA A 77 8.05 -9.22 -6.14
N THR A 78 8.26 -9.54 -4.85
CA THR A 78 8.02 -10.90 -4.33
C THR A 78 6.57 -11.31 -4.51
N VAL A 79 5.62 -10.43 -4.20
CA VAL A 79 4.19 -10.72 -4.40
C VAL A 79 3.84 -10.96 -5.87
N HIS A 80 4.34 -10.13 -6.79
CA HIS A 80 4.11 -10.35 -8.23
C HIS A 80 4.74 -11.66 -8.70
N PHE A 81 5.97 -11.95 -8.29
CA PHE A 81 6.61 -13.22 -8.61
C PHE A 81 5.83 -14.43 -8.07
N LEU A 82 5.25 -14.35 -6.88
CA LEU A 82 4.42 -15.42 -6.32
C LEU A 82 3.11 -15.63 -7.08
N LEU A 83 2.56 -14.59 -7.69
CA LEU A 83 1.32 -14.65 -8.46
C LEU A 83 1.54 -15.15 -9.88
N PHE A 84 2.63 -14.72 -10.53
CA PHE A 84 2.83 -14.89 -11.98
C PHE A 84 4.06 -15.74 -12.34
N GLY A 85 4.85 -16.19 -11.36
CA GLY A 85 6.01 -17.03 -11.58
C GLY A 85 7.05 -16.39 -12.51
N SER A 86 7.60 -17.19 -13.43
CA SER A 86 8.61 -16.75 -14.40
C SER A 86 8.08 -15.78 -15.47
N ASP A 87 6.75 -15.68 -15.65
CA ASP A 87 6.12 -14.70 -16.54
C ASP A 87 6.12 -13.28 -15.96
N GLY A 88 6.55 -13.15 -14.69
CA GLY A 88 6.62 -11.91 -13.92
C GLY A 88 7.64 -10.86 -14.39
N LEU A 89 8.30 -11.07 -15.54
CA LEU A 89 9.19 -10.10 -16.18
C LEU A 89 8.55 -9.37 -17.38
N SER A 90 7.31 -9.72 -17.74
CA SER A 90 6.59 -8.98 -18.76
C SER A 90 6.34 -7.52 -18.31
N PHE A 91 6.12 -6.62 -19.28
CA PHE A 91 5.95 -5.20 -19.00
C PHE A 91 4.88 -4.90 -17.92
N PRO A 92 3.66 -5.49 -17.95
CA PRO A 92 2.66 -5.25 -16.92
C PRO A 92 3.11 -5.67 -15.53
N GLU A 93 3.83 -6.79 -15.44
CA GLU A 93 4.26 -7.41 -14.18
C GLU A 93 5.43 -6.67 -13.51
N VAL A 94 6.24 -5.98 -14.30
CA VAL A 94 7.29 -5.08 -13.79
C VAL A 94 6.71 -3.70 -13.48
N MET A 95 5.81 -3.18 -14.31
CA MET A 95 5.28 -1.83 -14.16
C MET A 95 4.28 -1.71 -13.01
N SER A 96 3.39 -2.68 -12.81
CA SER A 96 2.39 -2.68 -11.74
C SER A 96 2.99 -2.51 -10.32
N PRO A 97 4.04 -3.25 -9.92
CA PRO A 97 4.68 -3.05 -8.61
C PRO A 97 5.44 -1.72 -8.53
N LEU A 98 6.03 -1.21 -9.62
CA LEU A 98 6.70 0.10 -9.65
C LEU A 98 5.69 1.25 -9.48
N VAL A 99 4.58 1.21 -10.21
CA VAL A 99 3.45 2.14 -10.06
C VAL A 99 2.95 2.08 -8.62
N GLY A 100 2.69 0.88 -8.11
CA GLY A 100 2.18 0.71 -6.76
C GLY A 100 3.15 1.16 -5.67
N ALA A 101 4.44 0.92 -5.81
CA ALA A 101 5.41 1.37 -4.82
C ALA A 101 5.64 2.89 -4.85
N SER A 102 5.37 3.55 -5.99
CA SER A 102 5.56 5.00 -6.17
C SER A 102 4.31 5.84 -5.88
N CYS A 103 3.10 5.28 -6.04
CA CYS A 103 1.84 6.03 -5.95
C CYS A 103 1.63 6.75 -4.62
N GLY A 104 2.07 6.15 -3.50
CA GLY A 104 1.95 6.76 -2.17
C GLY A 104 2.84 8.00 -2.04
N ALA A 105 4.11 7.87 -2.42
CA ALA A 105 5.05 8.98 -2.39
C ALA A 105 4.62 10.12 -3.33
N ALA A 106 4.13 9.78 -4.51
CA ALA A 106 3.57 10.74 -5.46
C ALA A 106 2.35 11.47 -4.89
N ALA A 107 1.41 10.76 -4.25
CA ALA A 107 0.24 11.36 -3.62
C ALA A 107 0.63 12.38 -2.53
N PHE A 108 1.57 12.04 -1.64
CA PHE A 108 2.07 12.99 -0.64
C PHE A 108 2.82 14.17 -1.27
N ALA A 109 3.53 13.97 -2.38
CA ALA A 109 4.16 15.06 -3.11
C ALA A 109 3.12 16.03 -3.70
N LEU A 110 2.04 15.51 -4.31
CA LEU A 110 0.96 16.32 -4.87
C LEU A 110 0.24 17.14 -3.78
N LEU A 111 -0.08 16.52 -2.65
CA LEU A 111 -0.75 17.23 -1.55
C LEU A 111 0.10 18.37 -0.96
N ARG A 112 1.42 18.22 -0.97
CA ARG A 112 2.32 19.31 -0.55
C ARG A 112 2.26 20.52 -1.48
N LEU A 113 1.99 20.33 -2.77
CA LEU A 113 1.84 21.44 -3.71
C LEU A 113 0.66 22.35 -3.34
N VAL A 114 -0.38 21.78 -2.71
CA VAL A 114 -1.55 22.51 -2.18
C VAL A 114 -1.47 22.80 -0.69
N ARG A 115 -0.26 22.80 -0.11
CA ARG A 115 0.05 23.12 1.30
C ARG A 115 -0.56 22.16 2.33
N LEU A 116 -0.90 20.94 1.93
CA LEU A 116 -1.30 19.86 2.83
C LEU A 116 -0.08 18.97 3.11
N ASP A 117 0.71 19.32 4.14
CA ASP A 117 1.85 18.50 4.59
C ASP A 117 1.51 17.71 5.85
N ALA A 118 1.70 16.40 5.78
CA ALA A 118 1.44 15.45 6.87
C ALA A 118 2.70 14.72 7.33
N ARG A 119 3.92 15.19 6.98
CA ARG A 119 5.16 14.56 7.47
C ARG A 119 5.14 14.40 9.00
N PRO A 120 5.65 13.28 9.52
CA PRO A 120 5.95 13.16 10.96
C PRO A 120 6.82 14.34 11.42
N GLY A 121 6.42 15.01 12.51
CA GLY A 121 7.14 16.16 13.05
C GLY A 121 6.86 17.51 12.36
N ALA A 122 5.92 17.58 11.41
CA ALA A 122 5.43 18.86 10.91
C ALA A 122 4.84 19.71 12.06
N PRO A 123 5.00 21.04 12.04
CA PRO A 123 4.57 21.93 13.13
C PRO A 123 3.05 21.92 13.38
N ARG A 124 2.28 21.41 12.42
CA ARG A 124 0.83 21.25 12.53
C ARG A 124 0.54 19.82 12.98
N ARG A 125 -0.35 19.65 13.97
CA ARG A 125 -0.81 18.33 14.44
C ARG A 125 -1.11 17.42 13.26
N LEU A 126 -0.61 16.20 13.36
CA LEU A 126 -0.81 15.08 12.46
C LEU A 126 -2.30 14.94 12.13
N ASP A 127 -2.73 15.50 11.01
CA ASP A 127 -4.13 15.48 10.60
C ASP A 127 -4.35 14.18 9.83
N TRP A 128 -4.92 13.19 10.53
CA TRP A 128 -5.30 11.90 9.95
C TRP A 128 -6.14 12.05 8.67
N LYS A 129 -6.85 13.18 8.52
CA LYS A 129 -7.59 13.51 7.29
C LYS A 129 -6.67 13.70 6.09
N VAL A 130 -5.49 14.29 6.29
CA VAL A 130 -4.50 14.45 5.21
C VAL A 130 -3.90 13.10 4.82
N VAL A 131 -3.71 12.19 5.79
CA VAL A 131 -3.26 10.82 5.49
C VAL A 131 -4.34 10.06 4.70
N LEU A 132 -5.63 10.22 5.05
CA LEU A 132 -6.73 9.65 4.26
C LEU A 132 -6.84 10.27 2.87
N ALA A 133 -6.68 11.59 2.74
CA ALA A 133 -6.65 12.27 1.45
C ALA A 133 -5.47 11.79 0.59
N ALA A 134 -4.31 11.53 1.20
CA ALA A 134 -3.16 10.94 0.54
C ALA A 134 -3.45 9.51 0.10
N GLY A 135 -4.12 8.72 0.95
CA GLY A 135 -4.62 7.40 0.61
C GLY A 135 -5.51 7.42 -0.62
N ALA A 136 -6.56 8.26 -0.61
CA ALA A 136 -7.48 8.38 -1.75
C ALA A 136 -6.78 8.84 -3.04
N THR A 137 -5.91 9.84 -2.95
CA THR A 137 -5.10 10.30 -4.09
C THR A 137 -4.19 9.18 -4.60
N SER A 138 -3.57 8.42 -3.68
CA SER A 138 -2.72 7.29 -4.01
C SER A 138 -3.48 6.16 -4.70
N SER A 139 -4.73 5.89 -4.27
CA SER A 139 -5.60 4.89 -4.90
C SER A 139 -5.95 5.26 -6.34
N VAL A 140 -6.21 6.54 -6.63
CA VAL A 140 -6.41 7.01 -8.01
C VAL A 140 -5.15 6.79 -8.85
N LEU A 141 -3.98 7.22 -8.35
CA LEU A 141 -2.71 7.05 -9.07
C LEU A 141 -2.37 5.57 -9.31
N ASN A 142 -2.54 4.73 -8.30
CA ASN A 142 -2.29 3.29 -8.39
C ASN A 142 -3.23 2.63 -9.39
N SER A 143 -4.54 2.92 -9.32
CA SER A 143 -5.55 2.31 -10.20
C SER A 143 -5.33 2.70 -11.65
N VAL A 144 -5.14 4.00 -11.93
CA VAL A 144 -4.88 4.49 -13.29
C VAL A 144 -3.58 3.90 -13.84
N GLY A 145 -2.48 3.96 -13.07
CA GLY A 145 -1.19 3.47 -13.53
C GLY A 145 -1.15 1.94 -13.70
N THR A 146 -1.80 1.19 -12.82
CA THR A 146 -1.89 -0.28 -12.94
C THR A 146 -2.75 -0.66 -14.14
N CYS A 147 -3.89 0.01 -14.35
CA CYS A 147 -4.73 -0.23 -15.52
C CYS A 147 -4.02 0.10 -16.83
N TRP A 148 -3.28 1.22 -16.87
CA TRP A 148 -2.42 1.56 -18.02
C TRP A 148 -1.36 0.49 -18.27
N ALA A 149 -0.65 0.03 -17.23
CA ALA A 149 0.38 -0.99 -17.34
C ALA A 149 -0.18 -2.32 -17.88
N ASN A 150 -1.41 -2.65 -17.51
CA ASN A 150 -2.10 -3.89 -17.90
C ASN A 150 -2.95 -3.75 -19.17
N GLY A 151 -3.01 -2.56 -19.80
CA GLY A 151 -3.83 -2.32 -20.98
C GLY A 151 -5.35 -2.49 -20.76
N VAL A 152 -5.81 -2.36 -19.51
CA VAL A 152 -7.23 -2.49 -19.14
C VAL A 152 -7.85 -1.13 -18.82
N ALA A 153 -9.14 -0.97 -19.10
CA ALA A 153 -9.86 0.29 -18.91
C ALA A 153 -11.30 0.07 -18.43
N GLY A 154 -12.02 1.15 -18.14
CA GLY A 154 -13.43 1.11 -17.76
C GLY A 154 -13.65 0.60 -16.33
N ALA A 155 -14.52 -0.41 -16.17
CA ALA A 155 -14.96 -0.90 -14.86
C ALA A 155 -13.81 -1.41 -13.97
N SER A 156 -12.72 -1.92 -14.56
CA SER A 156 -11.56 -2.40 -13.81
C SER A 156 -10.88 -1.30 -13.00
N VAL A 157 -10.83 -0.06 -13.53
CA VAL A 157 -10.25 1.09 -12.81
C VAL A 157 -11.02 1.36 -11.52
N PHE A 158 -12.35 1.30 -11.58
CA PHE A 158 -13.21 1.48 -10.41
C PHE A 158 -13.06 0.34 -9.40
N ALA A 159 -12.91 -0.90 -9.86
CA ALA A 159 -12.66 -2.04 -8.99
C ALA A 159 -11.35 -1.90 -8.22
N TYR A 160 -10.25 -1.53 -8.89
CA TYR A 160 -8.97 -1.24 -8.24
C TYR A 160 -9.06 -0.07 -7.27
N LEU A 161 -9.72 1.02 -7.67
CA LEU A 161 -9.89 2.21 -6.83
C LEU A 161 -10.65 1.88 -5.55
N LEU A 162 -11.77 1.16 -5.67
CA LEU A 162 -12.57 0.76 -4.53
C LEU A 162 -11.79 -0.21 -3.63
N GLY A 163 -11.09 -1.16 -4.23
CA GLY A 163 -10.23 -2.13 -3.55
C GLY A 163 -9.15 -1.49 -2.69
N ASP A 164 -8.45 -0.50 -3.27
CA ASP A 164 -7.40 0.25 -2.61
C ASP A 164 -7.95 1.14 -1.48
N LEU A 165 -9.07 1.84 -1.70
CA LEU A 165 -9.71 2.70 -0.70
C LEU A 165 -10.17 1.89 0.52
N LEU A 166 -10.94 0.82 0.29
CA LEU A 166 -11.43 -0.06 1.34
C LEU A 166 -10.26 -0.75 2.05
N GLY A 167 -9.28 -1.28 1.29
CA GLY A 167 -8.08 -1.88 1.84
C GLY A 167 -7.31 -0.93 2.76
N THR A 168 -7.17 0.33 2.37
CA THR A 168 -6.52 1.37 3.19
C THR A 168 -7.28 1.64 4.48
N VAL A 169 -8.60 1.84 4.39
CA VAL A 169 -9.44 2.11 5.56
C VAL A 169 -9.42 0.92 6.52
N VAL A 170 -9.62 -0.29 6.02
CA VAL A 170 -9.61 -1.52 6.82
C VAL A 170 -8.25 -1.70 7.51
N LEU A 171 -7.14 -1.49 6.80
CA LEU A 171 -5.81 -1.57 7.41
C LEU A 171 -5.63 -0.54 8.54
N MET A 172 -5.98 0.73 8.29
CA MET A 172 -5.82 1.79 9.28
C MET A 172 -6.66 1.54 10.54
N VAL A 173 -7.92 1.12 10.37
CA VAL A 173 -8.79 0.75 11.50
C VAL A 173 -8.22 -0.45 12.24
N GLY A 174 -7.79 -1.49 11.53
CA GLY A 174 -7.16 -2.67 12.13
C GLY A 174 -5.94 -2.32 12.98
N LEU A 175 -5.02 -1.51 12.45
CA LEU A 175 -3.85 -1.03 13.19
C LEU A 175 -4.24 -0.19 14.40
N MET A 176 -5.24 0.70 14.25
CA MET A 176 -5.74 1.50 15.37
C MET A 176 -6.25 0.62 16.52
N LEU A 177 -7.02 -0.41 16.21
CA LEU A 177 -7.55 -1.35 17.19
C LEU A 177 -6.43 -2.15 17.87
N VAL A 178 -5.46 -2.65 17.11
CA VAL A 178 -4.29 -3.35 17.64
C VAL A 178 -3.50 -2.46 18.59
N PHE A 179 -3.18 -1.22 18.20
CA PHE A 179 -2.45 -0.29 19.07
C PHE A 179 -3.26 0.13 20.29
N ARG A 180 -4.57 0.30 20.16
CA ARG A 180 -5.44 0.59 21.30
C ARG A 180 -5.43 -0.55 22.30
N TRP A 181 -5.50 -1.79 21.83
CA TRP A 181 -5.44 -2.99 22.66
C TRP A 181 -4.07 -3.17 23.32
N GLY A 182 -2.98 -2.93 22.60
CA GLY A 182 -1.62 -2.95 23.15
C GLY A 182 -1.46 -1.97 24.31
N ARG A 183 -1.90 -0.71 24.12
CA ARG A 183 -1.89 0.31 25.19
C ARG A 183 -2.73 -0.09 26.41
N GLN A 184 -3.86 -0.76 26.21
CA GLN A 184 -4.69 -1.26 27.32
C GLN A 184 -3.99 -2.38 28.12
N LYS A 185 -3.09 -3.13 27.48
CA LYS A 185 -2.31 -4.21 28.10
C LYS A 185 -0.93 -3.80 28.59
N GLY A 186 -0.53 -2.54 28.42
CA GLY A 186 0.80 -2.05 28.79
C GLY A 186 1.94 -2.56 27.89
N LEU A 187 1.63 -2.96 26.66
CA LEU A 187 2.58 -3.33 25.61
C LEU A 187 3.01 -2.11 24.78
#